data_AF-A0AAD8HD28-F1
#
_entry.id   AF-A0AAD8HD28-F1
#
_cell.length_a   1.000
_cell.length_b   1.000
_cell.length_c   1.000
_cell.angle_alpha   90.00
_cell.angle_beta   90.00
_cell.angle_gamma   90.00
#
_symmetry.space_group_name_H-M   'P 1'
#
loop_
_entity.id
_entity.type
_entity.pdbx_description
1 polymer ?
#
loop_
_entity_poly.entity_id
_entity_poly.type
_entity_poly.pdbx_seq_one_letter_code
_entity_poly.pdbx_strand_id
1 'polypeptide(L)'
;MEGKVIIFDFDRTIIDDDSDSWVIVQMGLSHLFNQLRQTLPWNSLMNRMLEELHSNGKTVEDIVQCLKQVPLHPRIVTAIKSAHALGCDLKVLSDANQFYIETILKHHGIFGLFSEIITNRTFVDEQGRLRITPYNDSSNPHSCNLCPPNLCKGLVMEQIQASCSIKGKYIFIYLGDGNGDYCPTLKLGEGDHVMPRKNFPLSKLICDNPTLVKAEVHEWDDGQKLEAILLRLIEAETSITTPSSSLSSLSDSKH
;
A
#
# COMPACT_ATOMS: atom_id res chain seq x y z
N MET A 1 -0.89 23.73 7.18
CA MET A 1 0.28 23.00 6.62
C MET A 1 -0.13 22.46 5.27
N GLU A 2 0.77 22.45 4.29
CA GLU A 2 0.55 21.76 3.02
C GLU A 2 1.48 20.55 2.97
N GLY A 3 1.00 19.42 2.48
CA GLY A 3 1.78 18.18 2.45
C GLY A 3 1.24 17.15 1.48
N LYS A 4 2.00 16.06 1.32
CA LYS A 4 1.59 14.91 0.50
C LYS A 4 1.55 13.67 1.38
N VAL A 5 0.48 12.90 1.26
CA VAL A 5 0.37 11.58 1.88
C VAL A 5 0.38 10.54 0.78
N ILE A 6 1.31 9.60 0.88
CA ILE A 6 1.46 8.52 -0.10
C ILE A 6 1.09 7.22 0.59
N ILE A 7 0.09 6.55 0.05
CA ILE A 7 -0.45 5.31 0.61
C ILE A 7 -0.15 4.19 -0.38
N PHE A 8 0.54 3.17 0.11
CA PHE A 8 0.91 2.00 -0.67
C PHE A 8 0.08 0.80 -0.22
N ASP A 9 -0.52 0.08 -1.17
CA ASP A 9 -0.71 -1.36 -0.96
C ASP A 9 0.65 -2.07 -0.89
N PHE A 10 0.66 -3.31 -0.41
CA PHE A 10 1.88 -4.05 -0.14
C PHE A 10 2.15 -5.14 -1.17
N ASP A 11 1.35 -6.21 -1.13
CA ASP A 11 1.47 -7.33 -2.06
C ASP A 11 1.29 -6.84 -3.50
N ARG A 12 2.16 -7.28 -4.42
CA ARG A 12 2.18 -6.87 -5.84
C ARG A 12 2.24 -5.36 -6.10
N THR A 13 2.49 -4.55 -5.07
CA THR A 13 2.66 -3.10 -5.18
C THR A 13 4.03 -2.66 -4.69
N ILE A 14 4.36 -2.91 -3.41
CA ILE A 14 5.72 -2.71 -2.88
C ILE A 14 6.61 -3.90 -3.26
N ILE A 15 6.12 -5.12 -3.03
CA ILE A 15 6.79 -6.35 -3.44
C ILE A 15 6.25 -6.82 -4.79
N ASP A 16 7.02 -7.62 -5.52
CA ASP A 16 6.63 -8.16 -6.84
C ASP A 16 5.91 -9.51 -6.77
N ASP A 17 5.44 -9.89 -5.58
CA ASP A 17 4.68 -11.13 -5.34
C ASP A 17 3.57 -10.90 -4.31
N ASP A 18 2.80 -11.94 -4.03
CA ASP A 18 1.83 -12.03 -2.93
C ASP A 18 2.49 -12.74 -1.74
N SER A 19 2.64 -12.04 -0.62
CA SER A 19 3.42 -12.53 0.53
C SER A 19 2.86 -13.81 1.16
N ASP A 20 1.53 -13.96 1.20
CA ASP A 20 0.86 -15.17 1.66
C ASP A 20 1.17 -16.36 0.73
N SER A 21 0.96 -16.18 -0.57
CA SER A 21 1.25 -17.20 -1.59
C SER A 21 2.71 -17.58 -1.61
N TRP A 22 3.62 -16.61 -1.47
CA TRP A 22 5.06 -16.83 -1.38
C TRP A 22 5.40 -17.79 -0.24
N VAL A 23 4.97 -17.50 0.99
CA VAL A 23 5.23 -18.36 2.15
C VAL A 23 4.63 -19.76 1.95
N ILE A 24 3.39 -19.86 1.48
CA ILE A 24 2.73 -21.14 1.24
C ILE A 24 3.49 -22.01 0.25
N VAL A 25 3.93 -21.42 -0.86
CA VAL A 25 4.66 -22.13 -1.93
C VAL A 25 6.04 -22.55 -1.43
N GLN A 26 6.82 -21.61 -0.89
CA GLN A 26 8.19 -21.88 -0.46
C GLN A 26 8.26 -22.89 0.69
N MET A 27 7.20 -23.00 1.49
CA MET A 27 7.13 -23.95 2.60
C MET A 27 6.36 -25.23 2.28
N GLY A 28 5.99 -25.46 1.02
CA GLY A 28 5.47 -26.74 0.55
C GLY A 28 4.01 -27.03 0.93
N LEU A 29 3.19 -25.99 1.18
CA LEU A 29 1.77 -26.14 1.53
C LEU A 29 0.79 -25.92 0.37
N SER A 30 1.29 -25.74 -0.86
CA SER A 30 0.44 -25.39 -2.02
C SER A 30 -0.73 -26.35 -2.25
N HIS A 31 -0.53 -27.66 -2.06
CA HIS A 31 -1.60 -28.65 -2.26
C HIS A 31 -2.75 -28.44 -1.27
N LEU A 32 -2.42 -28.35 0.03
CA LEU A 32 -3.40 -28.17 1.09
C LEU A 32 -4.09 -26.80 0.98
N PHE A 33 -3.34 -25.75 0.67
CA PHE A 33 -3.89 -24.42 0.42
C PHE A 33 -4.94 -24.45 -0.70
N ASN A 34 -4.60 -25.06 -1.84
CA ASN A 34 -5.52 -25.13 -2.99
C ASN A 34 -6.78 -25.95 -2.68
N GLN A 35 -6.69 -26.97 -1.82
CA GLN A 35 -7.84 -27.72 -1.35
C GLN A 35 -8.77 -26.88 -0.46
N LEU A 36 -8.20 -26.08 0.44
CA LEU A 36 -8.96 -25.35 1.46
C LEU A 36 -9.43 -23.96 1.03
N ARG A 37 -8.80 -23.35 0.03
CA ARG A 37 -9.13 -21.98 -0.40
C ARG A 37 -10.56 -21.81 -0.93
N GLN A 38 -11.20 -22.90 -1.35
CA GLN A 38 -12.58 -22.87 -1.85
C GLN A 38 -13.62 -22.87 -0.73
N THR A 39 -13.23 -23.24 0.50
CA THR A 39 -14.16 -23.46 1.62
C THR A 39 -13.92 -22.53 2.80
N LEU A 40 -12.73 -21.93 2.92
CA LEU A 40 -12.36 -21.06 4.02
C LEU A 40 -12.25 -19.59 3.59
N PRO A 41 -12.75 -18.64 4.41
CA PRO A 41 -12.39 -17.23 4.29
C PRO A 41 -10.89 -17.03 4.38
N TRP A 42 -10.34 -16.01 3.70
CA TRP A 42 -8.90 -15.82 3.54
C TRP A 42 -8.12 -15.82 4.87
N ASN A 43 -8.50 -14.99 5.85
CA ASN A 43 -7.79 -14.95 7.14
C ASN A 43 -7.87 -16.28 7.91
N SER A 44 -8.99 -17.01 7.81
CA SER A 44 -9.13 -18.35 8.41
C SER A 44 -8.25 -19.37 7.70
N LEU A 45 -8.18 -19.30 6.37
CA LEU A 45 -7.30 -20.12 5.55
C LEU A 45 -5.84 -19.88 5.91
N MET A 46 -5.40 -18.63 6.00
CA MET A 46 -4.02 -18.29 6.34
C MET A 46 -3.65 -18.71 7.76
N ASN A 47 -4.55 -18.50 8.74
CA ASN A 47 -4.34 -19.05 10.09
C ASN A 47 -4.20 -20.58 10.09
N ARG A 48 -4.99 -21.28 9.25
CA ARG A 48 -4.86 -22.74 9.09
C ARG A 48 -3.52 -23.10 8.46
N MET A 49 -3.05 -22.38 7.44
CA MET A 49 -1.73 -22.63 6.85
C MET A 49 -0.60 -22.44 7.86
N LEU A 50 -0.63 -21.36 8.65
CA LEU A 50 0.36 -21.11 9.69
C LEU A 50 0.39 -22.21 10.77
N GLU A 51 -0.77 -22.76 11.10
CA GLU A 51 -0.88 -23.89 12.03
C GLU A 51 -0.30 -25.20 11.46
N GLU A 52 -0.51 -25.45 10.17
CA GLU A 52 0.07 -26.59 9.46
C GLU A 52 1.59 -26.46 9.33
N LEU A 53 2.11 -25.25 9.08
CA LEU A 53 3.54 -24.97 9.09
C LEU A 53 4.16 -25.33 10.44
N HIS A 54 3.55 -24.84 11.53
CA HIS A 54 4.01 -25.15 12.88
C HIS A 54 3.94 -26.66 13.18
N SER A 55 2.85 -27.33 12.79
CA SER A 55 2.69 -28.79 12.97
C SER A 55 3.75 -29.60 12.21
N ASN A 56 4.24 -29.07 11.08
CA ASN A 56 5.34 -29.63 10.31
C ASN A 56 6.73 -29.20 10.83
N GLY A 57 6.81 -28.60 12.02
CA GLY A 57 8.06 -28.20 12.67
C GLY A 57 8.69 -26.92 12.12
N LYS A 58 7.97 -26.12 11.32
CA LYS A 58 8.45 -24.80 10.87
C LYS A 58 8.31 -23.78 11.99
N THR A 59 9.38 -23.04 12.21
CA THR A 59 9.46 -21.99 13.22
C THR A 59 9.09 -20.62 12.63
N VAL A 60 8.80 -19.64 13.50
CA VAL A 60 8.66 -18.24 13.08
C VAL A 60 9.92 -17.72 12.39
N GLU A 61 11.10 -18.16 12.81
CA GLU A 61 12.36 -17.78 12.18
C GLU A 61 12.48 -18.34 10.76
N ASP A 62 11.99 -19.56 10.49
CA ASP A 62 11.94 -20.09 9.12
C ASP A 62 11.05 -19.21 8.22
N ILE A 63 9.95 -18.69 8.76
CA ILE A 63 9.06 -17.74 8.05
C ILE A 63 9.81 -16.44 7.77
N VAL A 64 10.57 -15.92 8.73
CA VAL A 64 11.43 -14.74 8.54
C VAL A 64 12.41 -14.96 7.40
N GLN A 65 13.12 -16.09 7.38
CA GLN A 65 14.11 -16.38 6.34
C GLN A 65 13.46 -16.54 4.96
N CYS A 66 12.26 -17.14 4.91
CA CYS A 66 11.46 -17.24 3.70
C CYS A 66 11.05 -15.86 3.16
N LEU A 67 10.54 -14.99 4.03
CA LEU A 67 10.07 -13.64 3.65
C LEU A 67 11.21 -12.73 3.16
N LYS A 68 12.42 -12.88 3.70
CA LYS A 68 13.60 -12.12 3.21
C LYS A 68 13.95 -12.41 1.75
N GLN A 69 13.47 -13.50 1.18
CA GLN A 69 13.70 -13.87 -0.21
C GLN A 69 12.61 -13.35 -1.17
N VAL A 70 11.56 -12.70 -0.65
CA VAL A 70 10.48 -12.20 -1.51
C VAL A 70 11.02 -11.16 -2.50
N PRO A 71 10.66 -11.23 -3.79
CA PRO A 71 11.12 -10.26 -4.77
C PRO A 71 10.61 -8.84 -4.45
N LEU A 72 11.53 -7.89 -4.40
CA LEU A 72 11.23 -6.46 -4.25
C LEU A 72 12.15 -5.68 -5.20
N HIS A 73 11.56 -4.99 -6.17
CA HIS A 73 12.33 -4.24 -7.16
C HIS A 73 13.15 -3.10 -6.49
N PRO A 74 14.49 -3.01 -6.70
CA PRO A 74 15.33 -2.02 -6.02
C PRO A 74 14.93 -0.54 -6.27
N ARG A 75 14.30 -0.27 -7.42
CA ARG A 75 13.78 1.06 -7.75
C ARG A 75 12.57 1.46 -6.90
N ILE A 76 11.76 0.51 -6.43
CA ILE A 76 10.67 0.79 -5.49
C ILE A 76 11.25 1.21 -4.12
N VAL A 77 12.30 0.53 -3.64
CA VAL A 77 13.04 0.94 -2.44
C VAL A 77 13.58 2.38 -2.59
N THR A 78 14.12 2.70 -3.77
CA THR A 78 14.66 4.02 -4.08
C THR A 78 13.56 5.08 -4.11
N ALA A 79 12.40 4.77 -4.71
CA ALA A 79 11.22 5.64 -4.75
C ALA A 79 10.71 5.96 -3.35
N ILE A 80 10.54 4.95 -2.48
CA ILE A 80 10.09 5.13 -1.08
C ILE A 80 11.08 6.01 -0.30
N LYS A 81 12.38 5.74 -0.41
CA LYS A 81 13.43 6.54 0.25
C LYS A 81 13.40 8.00 -0.22
N SER A 82 13.26 8.21 -1.52
CA SER A 82 13.22 9.54 -2.12
C SER A 82 11.97 10.31 -1.72
N ALA A 83 10.81 9.68 -1.75
CA ALA A 83 9.55 10.28 -1.31
C ALA A 83 9.60 10.71 0.17
N HIS A 84 10.15 9.86 1.05
CA HIS A 84 10.38 10.22 2.44
C HIS A 84 11.36 11.40 2.58
N ALA A 85 12.48 11.39 1.84
CA ALA A 85 13.46 12.48 1.85
C ALA A 85 12.90 13.82 1.36
N LEU A 86 11.90 13.79 0.47
CA LEU A 86 11.14 14.95 -0.01
C LEU A 86 10.03 15.39 0.97
N GLY A 87 9.93 14.77 2.15
CA GLY A 87 9.02 15.18 3.21
C GLY A 87 7.59 14.67 3.06
N CYS A 88 7.35 13.66 2.22
CA CYS A 88 6.04 13.02 2.13
C CYS A 88 5.76 12.14 3.35
N ASP A 89 4.51 12.14 3.82
CA ASP A 89 4.02 11.19 4.82
C ASP A 89 3.71 9.86 4.13
N LEU A 90 4.43 8.79 4.49
CA LEU A 90 4.29 7.48 3.84
C LEU A 90 3.51 6.52 4.74
N LYS A 91 2.53 5.82 4.16
CA LYS A 91 1.71 4.82 4.85
C LYS A 91 1.58 3.54 4.04
N VAL A 92 1.45 2.42 4.73
CA VAL A 92 1.02 1.15 4.13
C VAL A 92 -0.43 0.89 4.50
N LEU A 93 -1.25 0.50 3.52
CA LEU A 93 -2.64 0.07 3.72
C LEU A 93 -2.88 -1.23 2.94
N SER A 94 -2.82 -2.37 3.64
CA SER A 94 -2.80 -3.68 2.98
C SER A 94 -3.60 -4.75 3.70
N ASP A 95 -4.23 -5.62 2.91
CA ASP A 95 -4.91 -6.86 3.33
C ASP A 95 -3.94 -7.99 3.68
N ALA A 96 -2.63 -7.80 3.51
CA ALA A 96 -1.62 -8.70 4.04
C ALA A 96 -1.65 -8.73 5.59
N ASN A 97 -0.63 -9.31 6.21
CA ASN A 97 -0.52 -9.35 7.67
C ASN A 97 0.72 -8.61 8.17
N GLN A 98 0.58 -8.03 9.38
CA GLN A 98 1.58 -7.16 10.00
C GLN A 98 2.97 -7.83 10.09
N PHE A 99 3.05 -9.09 10.53
CA PHE A 99 4.33 -9.79 10.65
C PHE A 99 5.09 -9.85 9.32
N TYR A 100 4.39 -10.11 8.20
CA TYR A 100 5.00 -10.23 6.89
C TYR A 100 5.51 -8.88 6.39
N ILE A 101 4.63 -7.87 6.41
CA ILE A 101 4.96 -6.51 5.98
C ILE A 101 6.18 -6.00 6.75
N GLU A 102 6.14 -6.07 8.08
CA GLU A 102 7.22 -5.56 8.91
C GLU A 102 8.54 -6.29 8.65
N THR A 103 8.51 -7.61 8.51
CA THR A 103 9.71 -8.42 8.27
C THR A 103 10.40 -8.02 6.98
N ILE A 104 9.64 -7.89 5.90
CA ILE A 104 10.15 -7.53 4.57
C ILE A 104 10.68 -6.09 4.58
N LEU A 105 9.89 -5.14 5.09
CA LEU A 105 10.31 -3.72 5.15
C LEU A 105 11.55 -3.52 6.03
N LYS A 106 11.68 -4.26 7.14
CA LYS A 106 12.88 -4.23 8.00
C LYS A 106 14.09 -4.80 7.28
N HIS A 107 13.92 -5.90 6.54
CA HIS A 107 15.00 -6.50 5.75
C HIS A 107 15.57 -5.52 4.72
N HIS A 108 14.71 -4.74 4.05
CA HIS A 108 15.13 -3.74 3.06
C HIS A 108 15.50 -2.37 3.64
N GLY A 109 15.45 -2.22 4.97
CA GLY A 109 15.83 -0.98 5.66
C GLY A 109 14.92 0.21 5.36
N ILE A 110 13.63 -0.04 5.08
CA ILE A 110 12.63 1.00 4.75
C ILE A 110 11.44 1.03 5.71
N PHE A 111 11.37 0.10 6.68
CA PHE A 111 10.31 0.07 7.69
C PHE A 111 10.15 1.42 8.43
N GLY A 112 11.25 2.02 8.88
CA GLY A 112 11.22 3.27 9.64
C GLY A 112 10.86 4.52 8.81
N LEU A 113 10.59 4.39 7.52
CA LEU A 113 10.18 5.49 6.65
C LEU A 113 8.66 5.65 6.58
N PHE A 114 7.90 4.63 7.03
CA PHE A 114 6.45 4.68 7.08
C PHE A 114 6.02 5.20 8.44
N SER A 115 5.15 6.21 8.46
CA SER A 115 4.57 6.73 9.70
C SER A 115 3.52 5.77 10.28
N GLU A 116 2.95 4.91 9.42
CA GLU A 116 1.86 4.02 9.79
C GLU A 116 1.75 2.82 8.85
N ILE A 117 1.44 1.65 9.42
CA ILE A 117 1.11 0.43 8.68
C ILE A 117 -0.27 -0.02 9.16
N ILE A 118 -1.27 0.10 8.28
CA ILE A 118 -2.65 -0.30 8.55
C ILE A 118 -2.92 -1.63 7.84
N THR A 119 -3.08 -2.70 8.62
CA THR A 119 -3.15 -4.06 8.09
C THR A 119 -3.76 -5.04 9.10
N ASN A 120 -3.94 -6.31 8.72
CA ASN A 120 -4.35 -7.36 9.64
C ASN A 120 -3.27 -7.59 10.70
N ARG A 121 -3.67 -7.59 11.98
CA ARG A 121 -2.74 -7.69 13.10
C ARG A 121 -2.22 -9.12 13.23
N THR A 122 -1.05 -9.26 13.86
CA THR A 122 -0.45 -10.56 14.12
C THR A 122 0.08 -10.67 15.53
N PHE A 123 0.09 -11.89 16.07
CA PHE A 123 0.74 -12.21 17.34
C PHE A 123 1.26 -13.65 17.31
N VAL A 124 2.21 -13.97 18.19
CA VAL A 124 2.63 -15.35 18.44
C VAL A 124 1.91 -15.85 19.68
N ASP A 125 1.20 -16.96 19.56
CA ASP A 125 0.46 -17.55 20.69
C ASP A 125 1.37 -18.29 21.68
N GLU A 126 0.79 -18.75 22.79
CA GLU A 126 1.52 -19.48 23.85
C GLU A 126 2.16 -20.79 23.36
N GLN A 127 1.73 -21.32 22.22
CA GLN A 127 2.30 -22.51 21.58
C GLN A 127 3.38 -22.16 20.56
N GLY A 128 3.73 -20.89 20.39
CA GLY A 128 4.73 -20.44 19.42
C GLY A 128 4.21 -20.35 17.99
N ARG A 129 2.88 -20.34 17.78
CA ARG A 129 2.28 -20.23 16.45
C ARG A 129 2.02 -18.78 16.09
N LEU A 130 2.39 -18.39 14.87
CA LEU A 130 1.98 -17.10 14.32
C LEU A 130 0.47 -17.13 14.04
N ARG A 131 -0.25 -16.13 14.53
CA ARG A 131 -1.70 -15.96 14.37
C ARG A 131 -2.01 -14.60 13.76
N ILE A 132 -3.05 -14.57 12.92
CA ILE A 132 -3.53 -13.37 12.22
C ILE A 132 -4.92 -13.01 12.75
N THR A 133 -5.14 -11.74 13.07
CA THR A 133 -6.46 -11.20 13.41
C THR A 133 -6.87 -10.11 12.43
N PRO A 134 -8.15 -10.08 12.00
CA PRO A 134 -8.61 -9.08 11.06
C PRO A 134 -8.49 -7.67 11.64
N TYR A 135 -8.26 -6.67 10.79
CA TYR A 135 -8.23 -5.27 11.22
C TYR A 135 -9.60 -4.81 11.72
N ASN A 136 -10.65 -5.08 10.94
CA ASN A 136 -12.04 -4.97 11.31
C ASN A 136 -12.48 -6.30 11.95
N ASP A 137 -12.68 -6.29 13.26
CA ASP A 137 -13.23 -7.46 13.95
C ASP A 137 -14.73 -7.64 13.68
N SER A 138 -15.25 -8.81 14.03
CA SER A 138 -16.67 -9.13 13.87
C SER A 138 -17.60 -8.30 14.78
N SER A 139 -17.05 -7.61 15.79
CA SER A 139 -17.82 -6.71 16.66
C SER A 139 -17.97 -5.31 16.06
N ASN A 140 -17.13 -4.95 15.09
CA ASN A 140 -17.22 -3.72 14.31
C ASN A 140 -17.15 -4.01 12.80
N PRO A 141 -18.11 -4.75 12.25
CA PRO A 141 -18.15 -5.07 10.83
C PRO A 141 -18.46 -3.81 10.02
N HIS A 142 -17.83 -3.68 8.85
CA HIS A 142 -18.19 -2.64 7.90
C HIS A 142 -19.26 -3.13 6.91
N SER A 143 -20.01 -2.19 6.33
CA SER A 143 -21.04 -2.46 5.32
C SER A 143 -20.56 -2.31 3.86
N CYS A 144 -19.26 -2.07 3.65
CA CYS A 144 -18.68 -1.96 2.30
C CYS A 144 -18.82 -3.27 1.52
N ASN A 145 -19.31 -3.18 0.28
CA ASN A 145 -19.47 -4.29 -0.65
C ASN A 145 -18.27 -4.48 -1.61
N LEU A 146 -17.28 -3.58 -1.57
CA LEU A 146 -16.07 -3.63 -2.40
C LEU A 146 -14.88 -4.28 -1.69
N CYS A 147 -14.92 -4.34 -0.36
CA CYS A 147 -13.80 -4.81 0.47
C CYS A 147 -14.14 -6.13 1.14
N PRO A 148 -13.13 -6.98 1.40
CA PRO A 148 -13.33 -8.18 2.20
C PRO A 148 -13.64 -7.81 3.67
N PRO A 149 -14.31 -8.68 4.44
CA PRO A 149 -14.78 -8.35 5.79
C PRO A 149 -13.69 -7.95 6.80
N ASN A 150 -12.43 -8.32 6.54
CA ASN A 150 -11.32 -8.12 7.46
C ASN A 150 -10.76 -6.70 7.46
N LEU A 151 -10.89 -5.95 6.36
CA LEU A 151 -10.33 -4.61 6.21
C LEU A 151 -11.03 -3.86 5.08
N CYS A 152 -11.67 -2.75 5.42
CA CYS A 152 -12.14 -1.81 4.40
C CYS A 152 -11.12 -0.70 4.16
N LYS A 153 -10.30 -0.85 3.11
CA LYS A 153 -9.31 0.16 2.74
C LYS A 153 -9.94 1.53 2.45
N GLY A 154 -11.14 1.60 1.89
CA GLY A 154 -11.83 2.88 1.65
C GLY A 154 -12.26 3.61 2.93
N LEU A 155 -12.70 2.88 3.96
CA LEU A 155 -13.02 3.50 5.26
C LEU A 155 -11.75 4.01 5.95
N VAL A 156 -10.65 3.27 5.85
CA VAL A 156 -9.35 3.73 6.36
C VAL A 156 -8.88 4.97 5.61
N MET A 157 -9.05 5.01 4.27
CA MET A 157 -8.71 6.19 3.47
C MET A 157 -9.47 7.44 3.94
N GLU A 158 -10.78 7.33 4.19
CA GLU A 158 -11.59 8.43 4.73
C GLU A 158 -11.10 8.89 6.12
N GLN A 159 -10.70 7.95 6.99
CA GLN A 159 -10.13 8.27 8.30
C GLN A 159 -8.80 9.03 8.18
N ILE A 160 -7.92 8.60 7.27
CA ILE A 160 -6.66 9.27 6.97
C ILE A 160 -6.94 10.69 6.48
N GLN A 161 -7.83 10.86 5.51
CA GLN A 161 -8.22 12.17 4.96
C GLN A 161 -8.79 13.10 6.03
N ALA A 162 -9.68 12.59 6.90
CA ALA A 162 -10.25 13.36 8.00
C ALA A 162 -9.17 13.83 8.99
N SER A 163 -8.22 12.95 9.35
CA SER A 163 -7.12 13.30 10.26
C SER A 163 -6.17 14.36 9.67
N CYS A 164 -5.96 14.33 8.34
CA CYS A 164 -5.11 15.27 7.63
C CYS A 164 -5.78 16.64 7.46
N SER A 165 -7.10 16.65 7.22
CA SER A 165 -7.90 17.87 7.00
C SER A 165 -7.86 18.82 8.21
N ILE A 166 -7.68 18.28 9.41
CA ILE A 166 -7.49 19.06 10.65
C ILE A 166 -6.13 19.78 10.67
N LYS A 167 -5.11 19.21 10.02
CA LYS A 167 -3.72 19.70 10.03
C LYS A 167 -3.43 20.66 8.86
N GLY A 168 -4.21 20.57 7.78
CA GLY A 168 -4.15 21.47 6.64
C GLY A 168 -4.55 20.81 5.33
N LYS A 169 -4.04 21.34 4.21
CA LYS A 169 -4.36 20.84 2.87
C LYS A 169 -3.36 19.77 2.47
N TYR A 170 -3.85 18.60 2.08
CA TYR A 170 -3.00 17.48 1.65
C TYR A 170 -3.43 16.99 0.27
N ILE A 171 -2.43 16.57 -0.51
CA ILE A 171 -2.63 15.81 -1.75
C ILE A 171 -2.36 14.34 -1.43
N PHE A 172 -3.26 13.47 -1.87
CA PHE A 172 -3.15 12.03 -1.67
C PHE A 172 -2.67 11.34 -2.94
N ILE A 173 -1.70 10.44 -2.79
CA ILE A 173 -1.23 9.55 -3.86
C ILE A 173 -1.44 8.11 -3.38
N TYR A 174 -2.32 7.37 -4.05
CA TYR A 174 -2.59 5.96 -3.72
C TYR A 174 -1.94 5.04 -4.76
N LEU A 175 -1.17 4.04 -4.33
CA LEU A 175 -0.58 3.02 -5.19
C LEU A 175 -1.17 1.65 -4.83
N GLY A 176 -1.60 0.88 -5.83
CA GLY A 176 -2.19 -0.44 -5.63
C GLY A 176 -2.30 -1.27 -6.91
N ASP A 177 -2.69 -2.53 -6.78
CA ASP A 177 -2.87 -3.46 -7.91
C ASP A 177 -4.22 -4.20 -7.85
N GLY A 178 -4.76 -4.45 -6.67
CA GLY A 178 -5.81 -5.44 -6.43
C GLY A 178 -7.24 -4.90 -6.46
N ASN A 179 -8.22 -5.82 -6.34
CA ASN A 179 -9.63 -5.44 -6.26
C ASN A 179 -9.93 -4.57 -5.02
N GLY A 180 -9.29 -4.87 -3.88
CA GLY A 180 -9.47 -4.15 -2.62
C GLY A 180 -9.06 -2.68 -2.69
N ASP A 181 -8.22 -2.32 -3.66
CA ASP A 181 -7.70 -0.96 -3.86
C ASP A 181 -8.65 -0.07 -4.64
N TYR A 182 -9.70 -0.65 -5.24
CA TYR A 182 -10.69 0.15 -5.95
C TYR A 182 -11.53 0.98 -4.97
N CYS A 183 -11.84 0.44 -3.80
CA CYS A 183 -12.59 1.15 -2.76
C CYS A 183 -11.92 2.46 -2.30
N PRO A 184 -10.64 2.49 -1.88
CA PRO A 184 -9.95 3.74 -1.54
C PRO A 184 -9.73 4.66 -2.75
N THR A 185 -9.58 4.12 -3.95
CA THR A 185 -9.47 4.92 -5.19
C THR A 185 -10.71 5.81 -5.40
N LEU A 186 -11.91 5.29 -5.11
CA LEU A 186 -13.17 6.06 -5.19
C LEU A 186 -13.30 7.17 -4.14
N LYS A 187 -12.42 7.20 -3.13
CA LYS A 187 -12.40 8.22 -2.06
C LYS A 187 -11.48 9.39 -2.37
N LEU A 188 -10.62 9.25 -3.38
CA LEU A 188 -9.73 10.31 -3.81
C LEU A 188 -10.52 11.41 -4.53
N GLY A 189 -10.13 12.66 -4.29
CA GLY A 189 -10.75 13.85 -4.84
C GLY A 189 -10.09 14.36 -6.12
N GLU A 190 -10.60 15.49 -6.62
CA GLU A 190 -9.92 16.25 -7.67
C GLU A 190 -8.57 16.78 -7.16
N GLY A 191 -7.51 16.61 -7.95
CA GLY A 191 -6.14 16.97 -7.58
C GLY A 191 -5.40 15.88 -6.80
N ASP A 192 -6.07 14.80 -6.37
CA ASP A 192 -5.41 13.60 -5.88
C ASP A 192 -4.96 12.70 -7.05
N HIS A 193 -4.13 11.71 -6.75
CA HIS A 193 -3.59 10.78 -7.74
C HIS A 193 -3.76 9.32 -7.33
N VAL A 194 -4.01 8.47 -8.31
CA VAL A 194 -3.96 7.01 -8.16
C VAL A 194 -2.96 6.43 -9.17
N MET A 195 -2.14 5.50 -8.72
CA MET A 195 -1.14 4.80 -9.53
C MET A 195 -1.44 3.30 -9.55
N PRO A 196 -2.36 2.84 -10.42
CA PRO A 196 -2.68 1.42 -10.50
C PRO A 196 -1.60 0.65 -11.25
N ARG A 197 -1.26 -0.55 -10.77
CA ARG A 197 -0.40 -1.47 -11.51
C ARG A 197 -1.12 -1.95 -12.76
N LYS A 198 -0.49 -1.75 -13.92
CA LYS A 198 -1.03 -2.08 -15.22
C LYS A 198 -1.22 -3.58 -15.37
N ASN A 199 -2.33 -3.98 -15.99
CA ASN A 199 -2.75 -5.38 -16.17
C ASN A 199 -3.15 -6.12 -14.87
N PHE A 200 -3.28 -5.41 -13.75
CA PHE A 200 -3.84 -5.94 -12.51
C PHE A 200 -5.29 -5.47 -12.31
N PRO A 201 -6.06 -6.10 -11.39
CA PRO A 201 -7.49 -5.84 -11.25
C PRO A 201 -7.87 -4.37 -11.05
N LEU A 202 -7.08 -3.59 -10.29
CA LEU A 202 -7.34 -2.17 -10.07
C LEU A 202 -7.34 -1.37 -11.38
N SER A 203 -6.31 -1.53 -12.21
CA SER A 203 -6.21 -0.87 -13.53
C SER A 203 -7.43 -1.19 -14.40
N LYS A 204 -7.89 -2.45 -14.38
CA LYS A 204 -9.09 -2.86 -15.11
C LYS A 204 -10.36 -2.19 -14.56
N LEU A 205 -10.57 -2.20 -13.24
CA LEU A 205 -11.77 -1.61 -12.61
C LEU A 205 -11.90 -0.11 -12.88
N ILE A 206 -10.77 0.61 -12.85
CA ILE A 206 -10.70 2.04 -13.22
C ILE A 206 -11.03 2.22 -14.69
N CYS A 207 -10.45 1.42 -15.59
CA CYS A 207 -10.72 1.48 -17.02
C CYS A 207 -12.19 1.19 -17.37
N ASP A 208 -12.82 0.26 -16.65
CA ASP A 208 -14.23 -0.11 -16.86
C ASP A 208 -15.19 0.98 -16.33
N ASN A 209 -14.76 1.82 -15.38
CA ASN A 209 -15.60 2.81 -14.70
C ASN A 209 -14.91 4.18 -14.50
N PRO A 210 -14.38 4.81 -15.56
CA PRO A 210 -13.49 5.96 -15.43
C PRO A 210 -14.16 7.18 -14.80
N THR A 211 -15.47 7.35 -14.99
CA THR A 211 -16.22 8.50 -14.47
C THR A 211 -16.46 8.46 -12.95
N LEU A 212 -16.25 7.31 -12.31
CA LEU A 212 -16.37 7.18 -10.85
C LEU A 212 -15.08 7.60 -10.12
N VAL A 213 -13.95 7.67 -10.84
CA VAL A 213 -12.65 8.04 -10.29
C VAL A 213 -12.38 9.51 -10.56
N LYS A 214 -12.31 10.32 -9.49
CA LYS A 214 -12.04 11.76 -9.58
C LYS A 214 -10.55 12.11 -9.63
N ALA A 215 -9.72 11.23 -9.05
CA ALA A 215 -8.28 11.38 -9.06
C ALA A 215 -7.70 11.19 -10.46
N GLU A 216 -6.53 11.80 -10.69
CA GLU A 216 -5.77 11.53 -11.90
C GLU A 216 -5.14 10.13 -11.84
N VAL A 217 -5.24 9.39 -12.95
CA VAL A 217 -4.79 8.01 -13.04
C VAL A 217 -3.43 7.92 -13.74
N HIS A 218 -2.45 7.28 -13.10
CA HIS A 218 -1.07 7.15 -13.61
C HIS A 218 -0.60 5.69 -13.56
N GLU A 219 -0.84 4.92 -14.62
CA GLU A 219 -0.48 3.49 -14.64
C GLU A 219 1.04 3.23 -14.67
N TRP A 220 1.47 2.21 -13.93
CA TRP A 220 2.86 1.72 -13.92
C TRP A 220 2.90 0.19 -14.13
N ASP A 221 3.97 -0.33 -14.69
CA ASP A 221 4.15 -1.76 -15.02
C ASP A 221 5.40 -2.37 -14.37
N ASP A 222 6.38 -1.56 -14.01
CA ASP A 222 7.56 -1.96 -13.25
C ASP A 222 8.02 -0.90 -12.23
N GLY A 223 9.04 -1.25 -11.44
CA GLY A 223 9.58 -0.36 -10.42
C GLY A 223 10.29 0.89 -10.95
N GLN A 224 10.79 0.90 -12.19
CA GLN A 224 11.44 2.07 -12.79
C GLN A 224 10.38 3.12 -13.15
N LYS A 225 9.28 2.68 -13.76
CA LYS A 225 8.16 3.53 -14.11
C LYS A 225 7.41 4.02 -12.88
N LEU A 226 7.22 3.17 -11.87
CA LEU A 226 6.67 3.57 -10.58
C LEU A 226 7.50 4.71 -9.98
N GLU A 227 8.83 4.54 -9.88
CA GLU A 227 9.73 5.57 -9.35
C GLU A 227 9.60 6.88 -10.13
N ALA A 228 9.71 6.84 -11.46
CA ALA A 228 9.66 8.03 -12.30
C ALA A 228 8.33 8.80 -12.19
N ILE A 229 7.20 8.08 -12.17
CA ILE A 229 5.88 8.70 -12.02
C ILE A 229 5.74 9.31 -10.63
N LEU A 230 6.08 8.55 -9.58
CA LEU A 230 5.90 9.01 -8.19
C LEU A 230 6.69 10.29 -7.93
N LEU A 231 7.96 10.33 -8.34
CA LEU A 231 8.80 11.51 -8.16
C LEU A 231 8.27 12.73 -8.92
N ARG A 232 7.82 12.54 -10.17
CA ARG A 232 7.20 13.61 -10.95
C ARG A 232 5.96 14.19 -10.24
N LEU A 233 5.10 13.35 -9.67
CA LEU A 233 3.91 13.80 -8.94
C LEU A 233 4.27 14.54 -7.64
N ILE A 234 5.32 14.11 -6.96
CA ILE A 234 5.82 14.79 -5.77
C ILE A 234 6.36 16.19 -6.12
N GLU A 235 7.06 16.33 -7.24
CA GLU A 235 7.75 17.57 -7.63
C GLU A 235 6.86 18.59 -8.38
N ALA A 236 5.92 18.13 -9.21
CA ALA A 236 5.08 19.00 -10.04
C ALA A 236 4.30 20.03 -9.20
N GLU A 237 3.84 19.63 -8.03
CA GLU A 237 3.02 20.45 -7.13
C GLU A 237 3.84 21.39 -6.24
N THR A 238 5.16 21.22 -6.17
CA THR A 238 6.05 22.19 -5.49
C THR A 238 6.28 23.47 -6.30
N SER A 239 5.99 23.45 -7.60
CA SER A 239 6.33 24.54 -8.52
C SER A 239 5.27 25.64 -8.63
N ILE A 240 4.09 25.45 -8.01
CA ILE A 240 2.96 26.41 -8.11
C ILE A 240 3.10 27.58 -7.09
N THR A 241 4.03 27.52 -6.14
CA THR A 241 4.16 28.51 -5.05
C THR A 241 5.30 29.53 -5.19
N THR A 242 6.01 29.61 -6.33
CA THR A 242 6.92 30.74 -6.60
C THR A 242 6.21 31.81 -7.45
N PRO A 243 5.84 32.99 -6.88
CA PRO A 243 5.45 34.12 -7.71
C PRO A 243 6.70 34.60 -8.45
N SER A 244 6.61 34.62 -9.78
CA SER A 244 7.59 35.31 -10.60
C SER A 244 7.61 36.79 -10.21
N SER A 245 8.73 37.24 -9.67
CA SER A 245 8.99 38.68 -9.53
C SER A 245 9.31 39.22 -10.92
N SER A 246 8.30 39.79 -11.57
CA SER A 246 8.51 40.60 -12.76
C SER A 246 9.30 41.85 -12.37
N LEU A 247 10.54 41.92 -12.84
CA LEU A 247 11.35 43.14 -12.84
C LEU A 247 10.59 44.23 -13.62
N SER A 248 10.20 45.29 -12.92
CA SER A 248 9.74 46.52 -13.54
C SER A 248 10.93 47.24 -14.18
N SER A 249 10.85 47.44 -15.50
CA SER A 249 11.72 48.34 -16.24
C SER A 249 11.40 49.78 -15.85
N LEU A 250 12.37 50.44 -15.20
CA LEU A 250 12.42 51.89 -15.10
C LEU A 250 12.81 52.45 -16.47
N SER A 251 11.93 53.27 -17.03
CA SER A 251 12.16 54.07 -18.23
C SER A 251 13.11 55.23 -17.91
N ASP A 252 14.29 55.19 -18.51
CA ASP A 252 15.18 56.35 -18.57
C ASP A 252 14.56 57.45 -19.43
N SER A 253 14.36 58.61 -18.80
CA SER A 253 14.09 59.88 -19.46
C SER A 253 15.38 60.69 -19.50
N LYS A 254 15.94 60.96 -20.69
CA LYS A 254 16.78 62.13 -21.03
C LYS A 254 17.28 62.04 -22.49
N HIS A 255 16.58 62.69 -23.41
CA HIS A 255 16.95 63.98 -24.01
C HIS A 255 16.02 64.31 -25.18
#